data_AF-R8ARG5-F1
#
_entry.id   AF-R8ARG5-F1
#
_cell.length_a   1.000
_cell.length_b   1.000
_cell.length_c   1.000
_cell.angle_alpha   90.00
_cell.angle_beta   90.00
_cell.angle_gamma   90.00
#
_symmetry.space_group_name_H-M   'P 1'
#
loop_
_entity.id
_entity.type
_entity.pdbx_description
1 polymer ?
#
loop_
_entity_poly.entity_id
_entity_poly.type
_entity_poly.pdbx_seq_one_letter_code
_entity_poly.pdbx_strand_id
1 'polypeptide(L)' 'MYLTIEEWNQRQPLELSLETVRKHARAGHIYPAPQKYGRRWIFDENAKLMTSVTGTSLMERIKRDGTEKKKRKS' A
#
# COMPACT_ATOMS: atom_id res chain seq x y z
N MET A 1 10.66 12.92 -12.51
CA MET A 1 11.07 14.00 -11.57
C MET A 1 11.32 13.36 -10.22
N TYR A 2 12.27 13.86 -9.42
CA TYR A 2 12.61 13.28 -8.12
C TYR A 2 11.97 14.07 -6.99
N LEU A 3 11.33 13.37 -6.06
CA LEU A 3 10.60 13.96 -4.92
C LEU A 3 11.26 13.57 -3.61
N THR A 4 11.15 14.47 -2.62
CA THR A 4 11.45 14.09 -1.24
C THR A 4 10.37 13.16 -0.68
N ILE A 5 10.70 12.44 0.39
CA ILE A 5 9.74 11.59 1.10
C ILE A 5 8.48 12.35 1.57
N GLU A 6 8.63 13.63 1.90
CA GLU A 6 7.53 14.49 2.37
C GLU A 6 6.60 14.83 1.20
N GLU A 7 7.16 15.32 0.09
CA GLU A 7 6.40 15.65 -1.12
C GLU A 7 5.73 14.42 -1.74
N TRP A 8 6.43 13.28 -1.78
CA TRP A 8 5.86 12.05 -2.32
C TRP A 8 4.67 11.56 -1.50
N ASN A 9 4.75 11.67 -0.17
CA ASN A 9 3.70 11.26 0.74
C ASN A 9 2.44 12.13 0.64
N GLN A 10 2.60 13.45 0.48
CA GLN A 10 1.48 14.38 0.27
C GLN A 10 0.73 14.13 -1.05
N ARG A 11 1.39 13.52 -2.04
CA ARG A 11 0.79 13.15 -3.33
C ARG A 11 0.10 11.78 -3.29
N GLN A 12 0.27 11.01 -2.23
CA GLN A 12 -0.42 9.73 -2.09
C GLN A 12 -1.90 9.95 -1.76
N PRO A 13 -2.80 9.03 -2.15
CA PRO A 13 -4.22 9.13 -1.80
C PRO A 13 -4.47 9.09 -0.29
N LEU A 14 -3.53 8.54 0.48
CA LEU A 14 -3.55 8.55 1.93
C LEU A 14 -2.18 9.00 2.43
N GLU A 15 -2.15 10.13 3.14
CA GLU A 15 -0.95 10.60 3.81
C GLU A 15 -0.62 9.68 4.99
N LEU A 16 0.53 9.00 4.93
CA LEU A 16 1.02 8.14 6.00
C LEU A 16 2.04 8.89 6.86
N SER A 17 2.37 8.38 8.04
CA SER A 17 3.51 8.91 8.78
C SER A 17 4.81 8.66 8.00
N LEU A 18 5.74 9.63 8.03
CA LEU A 18 7.03 9.50 7.34
C LEU A 18 7.80 8.24 7.75
N GLU A 19 7.64 7.81 9.00
CA GLU A 19 8.23 6.56 9.49
C GLU A 19 7.62 5.33 8.82
N THR A 20 6.30 5.30 8.62
CA THR A 20 5.60 4.25 7.88
C THR A 20 6.07 4.20 6.44
N VAL A 21 6.20 5.36 5.78
CA VAL A 21 6.75 5.44 4.41
C VAL A 21 8.18 4.90 4.35
N ARG A 22 9.04 5.25 5.32
CA ARG A 22 10.41 4.70 5.42
C ARG A 22 10.40 3.19 5.62
N LYS A 23 9.47 2.65 6.42
CA LYS A 23 9.32 1.20 6.62
C LYS A 23 8.96 0.51 5.31
N HIS A 24 8.02 1.07 4.54
CA HIS A 24 7.65 0.53 3.22
C HIS A 24 8.78 0.63 2.20
N ALA A 25 9.50 1.75 2.16
CA ALA A 25 10.68 1.92 1.31
C ALA A 25 11.75 0.86 1.60
N ARG A 26 12.07 0.63 2.90
CA ARG A 26 13.02 -0.40 3.32
C ARG A 26 12.53 -1.82 3.04
N ALA A 27 11.22 -2.06 3.14
CA ALA A 27 10.62 -3.36 2.86
C ALA A 27 10.49 -3.65 1.36
N GLY A 28 10.82 -2.69 0.47
CA GLY A 28 10.68 -2.86 -0.98
C GLY A 28 9.23 -2.82 -1.47
N HIS A 29 8.32 -2.23 -0.70
CA HIS A 29 6.90 -2.13 -1.06
C HIS A 29 6.60 -0.94 -2.00
N ILE A 30 7.61 -0.19 -2.45
CA ILE A 30 7.43 1.01 -3.29
C ILE A 30 8.17 0.79 -4.60
N TYR A 31 7.47 0.99 -5.72
CA TYR A 31 8.02 0.79 -7.06
C TYR A 31 7.76 1.99 -7.98
N PRO A 32 8.77 2.50 -8.72
CA PRO A 32 10.19 2.11 -8.65
C PRO A 32 10.82 2.34 -7.27
N ALA A 33 11.86 1.56 -6.98
CA ALA A 33 12.50 1.57 -5.67
C ALA A 33 13.12 2.94 -5.36
N PRO A 34 12.81 3.55 -4.20
CA PRO A 34 13.37 4.85 -3.85
C PRO A 34 14.87 4.74 -3.54
N GLN A 35 15.62 5.78 -3.89
CA GLN A 35 17.06 5.83 -3.68
C GLN A 35 17.40 6.56 -2.38
N LYS A 36 18.31 6.01 -1.58
CA LYS A 36 18.80 6.66 -0.37
C LYS A 36 19.95 7.60 -0.73
N TYR A 37 19.73 8.91 -0.60
CA TYR A 37 20.74 9.94 -0.83
C TYR A 37 21.15 10.55 0.52
N GLY A 38 22.24 10.02 1.10
CA GLY A 38 22.70 10.41 2.44
C GLY A 38 21.64 10.16 3.52
N ARG A 39 21.09 11.24 4.07
CA ARG A 39 20.05 11.22 5.12
C ARG A 39 18.61 11.19 4.56
N ARG A 40 18.41 11.51 3.27
CA ARG A 40 17.08 11.67 2.66
C ARG A 40 16.79 10.50 1.72
N TRP A 41 15.51 10.13 1.62
CA TRP A 41 15.01 9.24 0.57
C TRP A 41 14.51 10.07 -0.60
N ILE A 42 14.88 9.63 -1.79
CA ILE A 42 14.49 10.23 -3.06
C ILE A 42 13.57 9.25 -3.77
N PHE A 43 12.38 9.72 -4.10
CA PHE A 43 11.33 8.96 -4.77
C PHE A 43 11.21 9.42 -6.21
N ASP A 44 10.88 8.49 -7.12
CA ASP A 44 10.37 8.91 -8.41
C ASP A 44 8.95 9.47 -8.25
N GLU A 45 8.61 10.46 -9.05
CA GLU A 45 7.26 11.04 -9.09
C GLU A 45 6.17 10.00 -9.37
N ASN A 46 6.47 8.96 -10.16
CA ASN A 46 5.55 7.88 -10.49
C ASN A 46 5.68 6.69 -9.54
N ALA A 47 6.46 6.79 -8.47
CA ALA A 47 6.59 5.72 -7.49
C ALA A 47 5.24 5.47 -6.79
N LYS A 48 4.83 4.21 -6.74
CA LYS A 48 3.58 3.77 -6.12
C LYS A 48 3.86 2.78 -5.01
N LEU A 49 3.10 2.91 -3.92
CA LEU A 49 3.06 1.89 -2.88
C LEU A 49 2.35 0.65 -3.43
N MET A 50 3.11 -0.43 -3.61
CA MET A 50 2.65 -1.76 -3.98
C MET A 50 2.06 -2.43 -2.74
N THR A 51 0.96 -1.87 -2.25
CA THR A 51 0.28 -2.44 -1.10
C THR A 51 -0.49 -3.68 -1.53
N SER A 52 -0.05 -4.85 -1.07
CA SER A 52 -0.82 -6.09 -1.21
C SER A 52 -1.89 -6.14 -0.11
N VAL A 53 -2.78 -5.14 -0.03
CA VAL A 53 -4.06 -5.34 0.69
C VAL A 53 -5.00 -6.11 -0.22
N THR A 54 -4.60 -7.32 -0.61
CA THR A 54 -5.52 -8.34 -1.12
C THR A 54 -6.17 -9.05 0.07
N GLY A 55 -6.49 -8.30 1.13
CA GLY A 55 -7.45 -8.75 2.13
C GLY A 55 -8.82 -8.52 1.53
N THR A 56 -9.46 -9.58 1.03
CA THR A 56 -10.84 -9.54 0.53
C THR A 56 -11.67 -8.72 1.50
N SER A 57 -12.25 -7.61 1.03
CA SER A 57 -13.00 -6.70 1.90
C SER A 57 -14.09 -7.49 2.64
N LEU A 58 -14.49 -7.05 3.84
CA LEU A 58 -15.59 -7.68 4.57
C LEU A 58 -16.84 -7.80 3.68
N MET A 59 -17.13 -6.81 2.84
CA MET A 59 -18.22 -6.85 1.86
C MET A 59 -18.07 -7.99 0.85
N GLU A 60 -16.86 -8.23 0.35
CA GLU A 60 -16.59 -9.32 -0.58
C GLU A 60 -16.71 -10.70 0.08
N ARG A 61 -16.36 -10.79 1.37
CA ARG A 61 -16.55 -12.00 2.19
C ARG A 61 -18.01 -12.28 2.47
N ILE A 62 -18.78 -11.25 2.84
CA ILE A 62 -20.23 -11.36 3.08
C ILE A 62 -20.96 -11.78 1.79
N LYS A 63 -20.55 -11.24 0.62
CA LYS A 63 -21.14 -11.62 -0.68
C LYS A 63 -20.86 -13.10 -1.03
N ARG A 64 -19.68 -13.63 -0.69
CA ARG A 64 -19.37 -15.07 -0.84
C ARG A 64 -20.24 -15.92 0.09
N ASP A 65 -20.24 -15.61 1.38
CA ASP A 65 -20.94 -16.40 2.40
C ASP A 65 -22.48 -16.42 2.22
N GLY A 66 -23.05 -15.29 1.76
CA GLY A 66 -24.49 -15.17 1.53
C GLY A 66 -25.05 -15.94 0.32
N THR A 67 -24.21 -16.44 -0.58
CA THR A 67 -24.65 -17.19 -1.78
C THR A 67 -24.69 -18.70 -1.57
N GLU A 68 -23.98 -19.22 -0.56
CA GLU A 68 -23.93 -20.64 -0.27
C GLU A 68 -25.02 -21.00 0.75
N LYS A 69 -26.22 -21.36 0.26
CA LYS A 69 -27.29 -21.87 1.14
C LYS A 69 -26.75 -23.10 1.88
N LYS A 70 -26.56 -22.96 3.20
CA LYS A 70 -26.13 -24.02 4.11
C LYS A 70 -27.02 -25.25 3.91
N LYS A 71 -26.53 -26.27 3.20
CA LYS A 71 -27.25 -27.54 3.03
C LYS A 71 -27.44 -28.15 4.42
N ARG A 72 -28.69 -28.16 4.90
CA ARG A 72 -29.06 -28.93 6.09
C ARG A 72 -28.76 -30.40 5.77
N LYS A 73 -27.90 -31.05 6.56
CA LYS A 73 -27.74 -32.51 6.51
C LYS A 73 -29.08 -33.12 6.96
N SER A 74 -29.71 -33.87 6.06
CA SER A 74 -30.76 -34.83 6.39
C SER A 74 -30.17 -36.07 7.04
#